data_AF-A0A3N4JVU7-F1
#
_entry.id   AF-A0A3N4JVU7-F1
#
_cell.length_a   1.000
_cell.length_b   1.000
_cell.length_c   1.000
_cell.angle_alpha   90.00
_cell.angle_beta   90.00
_cell.angle_gamma   90.00
#
_symmetry.space_group_name_H-M   'P 1'
#
loop_
_entity.id
_entity.type
_entity.pdbx_description
1 polymer ?
#
loop_
_entity_poly.entity_id
_entity_poly.type
_entity_poly.pdbx_seq_one_letter_code
_entity_poly.pdbx_strand_id
1 'polypeptide(L)'
;LPPHTSHRLQPLDVSVFSAYKHAYRTELQERFESHDRGVGKHNFYQIISKVRPIALTPENIRSGFWYAGIIPSDGTIILDQLR
;
A
#
# COMPACT_ATOMS: atom_id res chain seq x y z
N LEU A 1 15.38 8.33 -8.80
CA LEU A 1 15.33 6.86 -8.98
C LEU A 1 15.60 6.55 -10.44
N PRO A 2 16.32 5.47 -10.77
CA PRO A 2 16.48 5.04 -12.15
C PRO A 2 15.12 4.82 -12.83
N PRO A 3 15.03 4.94 -14.17
CA PRO A 3 13.80 4.67 -14.90
C PRO A 3 13.23 3.27 -14.57
N HIS A 4 11.90 3.15 -14.49
CA HIS A 4 11.19 1.88 -14.27
C HIS A 4 11.48 1.16 -12.94
N THR A 5 11.99 1.85 -11.92
CA THR A 5 12.33 1.24 -10.62
C THR A 5 11.38 1.58 -9.47
N SER A 6 10.28 2.31 -9.71
CA SER A 6 9.36 2.74 -8.65
C SER A 6 8.84 1.57 -7.81
N HIS A 7 8.42 0.49 -8.48
CA HIS A 7 7.93 -0.74 -7.85
C HIS A 7 8.94 -1.48 -6.95
N ARG A 8 10.22 -1.08 -6.95
CA ARG A 8 11.29 -1.68 -6.12
C ARG A 8 11.86 -0.70 -5.11
N LEU A 9 11.96 0.57 -5.48
CA LEU A 9 12.67 1.58 -4.69
C LEU A 9 11.74 2.52 -3.92
N GLN A 10 10.42 2.48 -4.16
CA GLN A 10 9.48 3.31 -3.43
C GLN A 10 8.80 2.48 -2.33
N PRO A 11 9.05 2.81 -1.04
CA PRO A 11 8.45 2.10 0.10
C PRO A 11 6.92 1.93 0.02
N LEU A 12 6.25 2.93 -0.56
CA LEU A 12 4.80 2.90 -0.75
C LEU A 12 4.36 1.82 -1.74
N ASP A 13 5.09 1.66 -2.86
CA ASP A 13 4.77 0.66 -3.89
C ASP A 13 5.11 -0.75 -3.41
N VAL A 14 6.17 -0.90 -2.61
CA VAL A 14 6.69 -2.20 -2.16
C VAL A 14 5.80 -2.84 -1.08
N SER A 15 5.22 -2.05 -0.16
CA SER A 15 4.38 -2.60 0.92
C SER A 15 3.00 -1.95 1.03
N VAL A 16 2.96 -0.64 1.26
CA VAL A 16 1.76 0.08 1.73
C VAL A 16 0.60 -0.01 0.73
N PHE A 17 0.87 0.13 -0.58
CA PHE A 17 -0.18 0.07 -1.60
C PHE A 17 -0.77 -1.32 -1.80
N SER A 18 -0.02 -2.38 -1.50
CA SER A 18 -0.58 -3.74 -1.54
C SER A 18 -1.65 -3.89 -0.46
N ALA A 19 -1.31 -3.55 0.79
CA ALA A 19 -2.23 -3.57 1.91
C ALA A 19 -3.42 -2.61 1.69
N TYR A 20 -3.16 -1.42 1.16
CA TYR A 20 -4.20 -0.45 0.83
C TYR A 20 -5.20 -0.97 -0.20
N LYS A 21 -4.71 -1.54 -1.32
CA LYS A 21 -5.59 -2.12 -2.36
C LYS A 21 -6.44 -3.25 -1.82
N HIS A 22 -5.86 -4.12 -0.98
CA HIS A 22 -6.58 -5.21 -0.35
C HIS A 22 -7.69 -4.69 0.56
N ALA A 23 -7.35 -3.83 1.53
CA ALA A 23 -8.32 -3.26 2.47
C ALA A 23 -9.41 -2.43 1.76
N TYR A 24 -9.04 -1.69 0.72
CA TYR A 24 -9.99 -0.95 -0.11
C TYR A 24 -10.99 -1.89 -0.81
N ARG A 25 -10.50 -2.99 -1.40
CA ARG A 25 -11.36 -4.00 -2.02
C ARG A 25 -12.29 -4.66 -0.99
N THR A 26 -11.81 -4.94 0.21
CA THR A 26 -12.64 -5.48 1.30
C THR A 26 -13.77 -4.51 1.69
N GLU A 27 -13.46 -3.23 1.91
CA GLU A 27 -14.50 -2.22 2.22
C GLU A 27 -15.52 -2.07 1.09
N LEU A 28 -15.10 -2.15 -0.18
CA LEU A 28 -16.03 -2.12 -1.31
C LEU A 28 -16.94 -3.36 -1.35
N GLN A 29 -16.42 -4.53 -0.99
CA GLN A 29 -17.21 -5.76 -0.94
C GLN A 29 -18.29 -5.68 0.16
N GLU A 30 -17.92 -5.24 1.37
CA GLU A 30 -18.86 -5.04 2.48
C GLU A 30 -19.96 -4.02 2.11
N ARG A 31 -19.58 -2.92 1.46
CA ARG A 31 -20.55 -1.92 0.98
C ARG A 31 -21.48 -2.47 -0.07
N PHE A 32 -20.95 -3.23 -1.02
CA PHE A 32 -21.75 -3.87 -2.06
C PHE A 32 -22.82 -4.80 -1.47
N GLU A 33 -22.45 -5.61 -0.47
CA GLU A 33 -23.37 -6.47 0.28
C GLU A 33 -24.44 -5.67 1.04
N SER A 34 -24.09 -4.49 1.53
CA SER A 34 -25.03 -3.54 2.17
C SER A 34 -25.87 -2.71 1.18
N HIS A 35 -25.80 -2.99 -0.12
CA HIS A 35 -26.49 -2.25 -1.20
C HIS A 35 -25.98 -0.82 -1.46
N ASP A 36 -24.80 -0.45 -0.94
CA ASP A 36 -24.09 0.78 -1.31
C ASP A 36 -23.14 0.49 -2.48
N ARG A 37 -23.62 0.65 -3.72
CA ARG A 37 -23.01 0.07 -4.94
C ARG A 37 -22.13 1.03 -5.74
N GLY A 38 -21.71 2.17 -5.18
CA GLY A 38 -20.92 3.15 -5.91
C GLY A 38 -19.83 3.79 -5.07
N VAL A 39 -18.80 4.31 -5.74
CA VAL A 39 -17.82 5.21 -5.11
C VAL A 39 -18.00 6.59 -5.71
N GLY A 40 -18.31 7.57 -4.87
CA GLY A 40 -18.51 8.96 -5.26
C GLY A 40 -18.00 9.92 -4.20
N LYS A 41 -18.07 11.23 -4.47
CA LYS A 41 -17.55 12.26 -3.56
C LYS A 41 -18.12 12.18 -2.13
N HIS A 42 -19.37 11.74 -2.01
CA HIS A 42 -20.09 11.67 -0.73
C HIS A 42 -19.61 10.54 0.19
N ASN A 43 -19.10 9.43 -0.36
CA ASN A 43 -18.68 8.26 0.42
C ASN A 43 -17.18 7.95 0.31
N PHE A 44 -16.45 8.57 -0.63
CA PHE A 44 -15.01 8.39 -0.82
C PHE A 44 -14.23 8.60 0.48
N TYR A 45 -14.49 9.69 1.21
CA TYR A 45 -13.78 9.99 2.46
C TYR A 45 -14.07 8.96 3.57
N GLN A 46 -15.27 8.38 3.59
CA GLN A 46 -15.64 7.34 4.55
C GLN A 46 -14.93 6.01 4.24
N ILE A 47 -14.80 5.68 2.95
CA ILE A 47 -14.06 4.49 2.52
C ILE A 47 -12.59 4.63 2.91
N ILE A 48 -11.94 5.74 2.55
CA ILE A 48 -10.51 5.91 2.86
C ILE A 48 -10.24 6.01 4.37
N SER A 49 -11.18 6.53 5.17
CA SER A 49 -11.00 6.62 6.62
C SER A 49 -10.94 5.24 7.29
N LYS A 50 -11.62 4.25 6.73
CA LYS A 50 -11.54 2.86 7.21
C LYS A 50 -10.32 2.11 6.65
N VAL A 51 -9.94 2.37 5.42
CA VAL A 51 -8.82 1.70 4.75
C VAL A 51 -7.46 2.15 5.30
N ARG A 52 -7.28 3.45 5.55
CA ARG A 52 -6.01 4.04 6.00
C ARG A 52 -5.42 3.38 7.26
N PRO A 53 -6.15 3.18 8.37
CA PRO A 53 -5.57 2.57 9.57
C PRO A 53 -5.13 1.10 9.37
N ILE A 54 -5.71 0.39 8.39
CA ILE A 54 -5.31 -0.98 8.05
C ILE A 54 -4.03 -0.99 7.21
N ALA A 55 -3.89 -0.04 6.30
CA ALA A 55 -2.76 0.01 5.36
C ALA A 55 -1.54 0.76 5.92
N LEU A 56 -1.74 1.86 6.64
CA LEU A 56 -0.72 2.76 7.15
C LEU A 56 -0.27 2.39 8.57
N THR A 57 -0.08 1.10 8.82
CA THR A 57 0.46 0.63 10.10
C THR A 57 1.97 0.88 10.17
N PRO A 58 2.54 1.09 11.38
CA PRO A 58 3.99 1.17 11.55
C PRO A 58 4.72 -0.05 10.97
N GLU A 59 4.12 -1.23 11.01
CA GLU A 59 4.67 -2.48 10.47
C GLU A 59 4.78 -2.41 8.95
N ASN A 60 3.71 -2.02 8.25
CA ASN A 60 3.71 -1.89 6.80
C ASN A 60 4.69 -0.81 6.33
N ILE A 61 4.74 0.32 7.04
CA ILE A 61 5.66 1.41 6.74
C ILE A 61 7.10 0.94 6.90
N ARG A 62 7.46 0.40 8.07
CA ARG A 62 8.83 -0.10 8.34
C ARG A 62 9.26 -1.16 7.34
N SER A 63 8.37 -2.10 7.03
CA SER A 63 8.59 -3.12 6.00
C SER A 63 8.90 -2.50 4.65
N GLY A 64 8.12 -1.49 4.21
CA GLY A 64 8.36 -0.79 2.95
C GLY A 64 9.73 -0.12 2.88
N PHE A 65 10.17 0.53 3.97
CA PHE A 65 11.49 1.15 4.04
C PHE A 65 12.62 0.11 4.05
N TRP A 66 12.39 -1.05 4.66
CA TRP A 66 13.36 -2.15 4.70
C TRP A 66 13.54 -2.79 3.32
N TYR A 67 12.45 -3.21 2.68
CA TYR A 67 12.50 -3.85 1.36
C TYR A 67 12.94 -2.91 0.24
N ALA A 68 12.77 -1.60 0.41
CA ALA A 68 13.33 -0.59 -0.48
C ALA A 68 14.83 -0.31 -0.22
N GLY A 69 15.46 -1.00 0.74
CA GLY A 69 16.87 -0.83 1.09
C GLY A 69 17.22 0.54 1.67
N ILE A 70 16.24 1.26 2.22
CA ILE A 70 16.42 2.62 2.77
C ILE A 70 16.78 2.56 4.26
N ILE A 71 16.12 1.68 5.03
CA ILE A 71 16.36 1.51 6.47
C ILE A 71 16.45 0.02 6.81
N PRO A 72 17.66 -0.53 7.08
CA PRO A 72 18.97 0.14 6.96
C PRO A 72 19.28 0.50 5.50
N SER A 73 20.15 1.48 5.29
CA SER A 73 20.61 1.85 3.93
C SER A 73 21.51 0.76 3.40
N ASP A 74 20.94 -0.21 2.68
CA ASP A 74 21.62 -1.40 2.17
C ASP A 74 21.15 -1.73 0.75
N GLY A 75 22.05 -1.53 -0.22
CA GLY A 75 21.80 -1.81 -1.62
C GLY A 75 21.71 -3.30 -1.95
N THR A 76 22.23 -4.18 -1.11
CA THR A 76 22.18 -5.64 -1.35
C THR A 76 20.75 -6.17 -1.32
N ILE A 77 19.91 -5.61 -0.45
CA ILE A 77 18.48 -5.93 -0.34
C ILE A 77 17.77 -5.76 -1.69
N ILE A 78 18.10 -4.69 -2.43
CA ILE A 78 17.54 -4.43 -3.75
C ILE A 78 18.18 -5.36 -4.79
N LEU A 79 19.51 -5.54 -4.74
CA LEU A 79 20.24 -6.36 -5.71
C LEU A 79 19.79 -7.83 -5.67
N ASP A 80 19.47 -8.36 -4.49
CA ASP A 80 18.94 -9.72 -4.35
C ASP A 80 17.52 -9.87 -4.92
N GLN A 81 16.74 -8.79 -5.03
CA GLN A 81 15.44 -8.80 -5.74
C GLN A 81 15.59 -8.78 -7.27
N LEU A 82 16.80 -8.56 -7.80
CA LEU A 82 17.09 -8.52 -9.23
C LEU A 82 17.68 -9.83 -9.77
N ARG A 83 18.12 -10.72 -8.89
CA ARG A 83 18.64 -12.05 -9.22
C ARG A 83 17.50 -13.03 -9.49
#